data_AF-A0A9E2ZX07-F1
#
_entry.id   AF-A0A9E2ZX07-F1
#
_cell.length_a   1.000
_cell.length_b   1.000
_cell.length_c   1.000
_cell.angle_alpha   90.00
_cell.angle_beta   90.00
_cell.angle_gamma   90.00
#
_symmetry.space_group_name_H-M   'P 1'
#
loop_
_entity.id
_entity.type
_entity.pdbx_description
1 polymer ?
#
loop_
_entity_poly.entity_id
_entity_poly.type
_entity_poly.pdbx_seq_one_letter_code
_entity_poly.pdbx_strand_id
1 'polypeptide(L)'
;MLRFASIASGSDGNCLVVHVPDVAGGTHILIDCGLNLKETERRLARLGLEPSDIDAVLVTHEHGDHAGCSFDFAASHNVLVILTAGTRRALKATGKVLDGVRTQLVRGEQKFAVGGIEVSPFTVPHDAAEPVQYVVSDGAAKLGVLTDIGTSTRHVEQSLSGLDALVLECNYDRDMLWAGGYPRWLKERIAGPFGHLDNQ
;
A
#
# COMPACT_ATOMS: atom_id res chain seq x y z
N MET A 1 4.67 -20.12 -5.85
CA MET A 1 5.36 -19.46 -4.74
C MET A 1 5.23 -17.97 -4.93
N LEU A 2 4.75 -17.30 -3.89
CA LEU A 2 4.61 -15.85 -3.79
C LEU A 2 5.92 -15.13 -4.14
N ARG A 3 5.81 -14.08 -4.94
CA ARG A 3 6.91 -13.20 -5.36
C ARG A 3 6.49 -11.75 -5.13
N PHE A 4 7.45 -10.88 -4.87
CA PHE A 4 7.19 -9.46 -4.76
C PHE A 4 8.38 -8.64 -5.26
N ALA A 5 8.10 -7.42 -5.70
CA ALA A 5 9.10 -6.45 -6.10
C ALA A 5 8.62 -5.04 -5.79
N SER A 6 9.44 -4.26 -5.08
CA SER A 6 9.18 -2.82 -4.95
C SER A 6 9.54 -2.15 -6.26
N ILE A 7 8.55 -1.51 -6.90
CA ILE A 7 8.80 -0.62 -8.02
C ILE A 7 8.91 0.83 -7.56
N ALA A 8 8.44 1.20 -6.37
CA ALA A 8 8.76 2.46 -5.71
C ALA A 8 8.64 2.36 -4.18
N SER A 9 9.46 3.13 -3.46
CA SER A 9 9.56 3.11 -1.99
C SER A 9 10.08 4.43 -1.41
N GLY A 10 9.54 5.57 -1.85
CA GLY A 10 9.98 6.87 -1.32
C GLY A 10 8.91 7.94 -1.45
N SER A 11 9.23 9.17 -1.03
CA SER A 11 8.28 10.29 -0.93
C SER A 11 7.58 10.68 -2.24
N ASP A 12 8.13 10.29 -3.39
CA ASP A 12 7.55 10.53 -4.71
C ASP A 12 6.52 9.45 -5.11
N GLY A 13 6.41 8.38 -4.33
CA GLY A 13 5.48 7.28 -4.53
C GLY A 13 5.96 5.95 -3.94
N ASN A 14 5.00 5.23 -3.39
CA ASN A 14 5.03 3.84 -2.98
C ASN A 14 4.25 2.99 -3.98
N CYS A 15 4.84 1.87 -4.38
CA CYS A 15 4.18 0.87 -5.21
C CYS A 15 4.94 -0.46 -5.15
N LEU A 16 4.27 -1.48 -4.64
CA LEU A 16 4.78 -2.84 -4.51
C LEU A 16 3.98 -3.79 -5.40
N VAL A 17 4.65 -4.57 -6.23
CA VAL A 17 4.03 -5.64 -7.01
C VAL A 17 4.10 -6.93 -6.20
N VAL A 18 2.99 -7.67 -6.11
CA VAL A 18 2.94 -9.02 -5.57
C VAL A 18 2.36 -9.96 -6.62
N HIS A 19 3.00 -11.11 -6.83
CA HIS A 19 2.62 -12.13 -7.80
C HIS A 19 2.53 -13.51 -7.18
N VAL A 20 1.46 -14.23 -7.48
CA VAL A 20 1.34 -15.67 -7.22
C VAL A 20 1.11 -16.40 -8.54
N PRO A 21 2.09 -17.20 -9.03
CA PRO A 21 1.96 -17.92 -10.30
C PRO A 21 0.98 -19.09 -10.22
N ASP A 22 0.23 -19.31 -11.30
CA ASP A 22 -0.60 -20.50 -11.54
C ASP A 22 -0.39 -21.04 -12.97
N VAL A 23 -1.23 -21.99 -13.41
CA VAL A 23 -1.15 -22.60 -14.76
C VAL A 23 -1.55 -21.65 -15.90
N ALA A 24 -2.22 -20.55 -15.60
CA ALA A 24 -2.74 -19.57 -16.56
C ALA A 24 -2.00 -18.21 -16.52
N GLY A 25 -0.89 -18.11 -15.77
CA GLY A 25 -0.07 -16.89 -15.65
C GLY A 25 -0.01 -16.32 -14.24
N GLY A 26 -0.95 -16.70 -13.37
CA GLY A 26 -1.02 -16.26 -11.98
C GLY A 26 -1.80 -14.97 -11.77
N THR A 27 -1.79 -14.51 -10.51
CA THR A 27 -2.43 -13.27 -10.08
C THR A 27 -1.38 -12.22 -9.74
N HIS A 28 -1.54 -11.00 -10.25
CA HIS A 28 -0.71 -9.85 -9.92
C HIS A 28 -1.55 -8.77 -9.25
N ILE A 29 -1.07 -8.26 -8.12
CA ILE A 29 -1.66 -7.11 -7.46
C ILE A 29 -0.60 -6.03 -7.24
N LEU A 30 -1.06 -4.77 -7.25
CA LEU A 30 -0.29 -3.66 -6.70
C LEU A 30 -0.76 -3.41 -5.27
N ILE A 31 0.17 -3.21 -4.36
CA ILE A 31 -0.06 -2.57 -3.07
C ILE A 31 0.46 -1.14 -3.22
N ASP A 32 -0.48 -0.20 -3.19
CA ASP A 32 -0.34 1.22 -3.54
C ASP A 32 0.06 1.50 -5.00
N CYS A 33 -0.26 2.72 -5.44
CA CYS A 33 0.06 3.28 -6.74
C CYS A 33 0.23 4.80 -6.62
N GLY A 34 1.29 5.21 -5.91
CA GLY A 34 1.62 6.62 -5.69
C GLY A 34 2.34 7.29 -6.86
N LEU A 35 3.07 6.51 -7.66
CA LEU A 35 3.76 7.00 -8.83
C LEU A 35 2.76 7.47 -9.90
N ASN A 36 3.15 8.47 -10.70
CA ASN A 36 2.34 8.85 -11.86
C ASN A 36 2.23 7.68 -12.88
N LEU A 37 1.16 7.70 -13.67
CA LEU A 37 0.79 6.62 -14.60
C LEU A 37 1.95 6.14 -15.48
N LYS A 38 2.64 7.09 -16.13
CA LYS A 38 3.76 6.80 -17.03
C LYS A 38 4.91 6.11 -16.30
N GLU A 39 5.20 6.53 -15.08
CA GLU A 39 6.27 5.95 -14.28
C GLU A 39 5.89 4.56 -13.75
N THR A 40 4.64 4.35 -13.34
CA THR A 40 4.11 3.04 -12.98
C THR A 40 4.26 2.05 -14.14
N GLU A 41 3.77 2.42 -15.33
CA GLU A 41 3.88 1.60 -16.56
C GLU A 41 5.33 1.28 -16.91
N ARG A 42 6.21 2.30 -16.89
CA ARG A 42 7.63 2.14 -17.19
C ARG A 42 8.31 1.16 -16.23
N ARG A 43 7.97 1.20 -14.93
CA ARG A 43 8.60 0.32 -13.94
C ARG A 43 8.01 -1.09 -13.95
N LEU A 44 6.72 -1.25 -14.25
CA LEU A 44 6.13 -2.57 -14.54
C LEU A 44 6.81 -3.25 -15.72
N ALA A 45 7.03 -2.51 -16.82
CA ALA A 45 7.71 -3.04 -18.00
C ALA A 45 9.13 -3.55 -17.71
N ARG A 46 9.84 -2.97 -16.72
CA ARG A 46 11.17 -3.47 -16.29
C ARG A 46 11.11 -4.84 -15.60
N LEU A 47 9.96 -5.20 -15.06
CA LEU A 47 9.68 -6.53 -14.51
C LEU A 47 9.10 -7.48 -15.58
N GLY A 48 8.95 -7.01 -16.83
CA GLY A 48 8.30 -7.77 -17.90
C GLY A 48 6.78 -7.84 -17.77
N LEU A 49 6.16 -6.92 -17.03
CA LEU A 49 4.72 -6.83 -16.84
C LEU A 49 4.11 -5.72 -17.68
N GLU A 50 2.96 -6.00 -18.28
CA GLU A 50 2.07 -5.01 -18.86
C GLU A 50 1.04 -4.57 -17.81
N PRO A 51 0.51 -3.34 -17.89
CA PRO A 51 -0.54 -2.89 -16.96
C PRO A 51 -1.78 -3.79 -16.95
N SER A 52 -2.08 -4.45 -18.08
CA SER A 52 -3.18 -5.42 -18.22
C SER A 52 -2.96 -6.73 -17.45
N ASP A 53 -1.73 -7.01 -17.01
CA ASP A 53 -1.44 -8.17 -16.16
C ASP A 53 -1.89 -7.96 -14.71
N ILE A 54 -2.20 -6.71 -14.32
CA ILE A 54 -2.57 -6.34 -12.95
C ILE A 54 -4.05 -6.57 -12.70
N ASP A 55 -4.38 -7.46 -11.76
CA ASP A 55 -5.76 -7.80 -11.39
C ASP A 55 -6.41 -6.74 -10.50
N ALA A 56 -5.65 -6.19 -9.56
CA ALA A 56 -6.14 -5.20 -8.59
C ALA A 56 -5.05 -4.27 -8.07
N VAL A 57 -5.47 -3.06 -7.66
CA VAL A 57 -4.69 -2.14 -6.83
C VAL A 57 -5.30 -2.11 -5.44
N LEU A 58 -4.56 -2.53 -4.43
CA LEU A 58 -4.90 -2.43 -3.02
C LEU A 58 -4.31 -1.12 -2.48
N VAL A 59 -5.15 -0.26 -1.91
CA VAL A 59 -4.72 1.04 -1.40
C VAL A 59 -4.69 1.02 0.13
N THR A 60 -3.52 1.27 0.71
CA THR A 60 -3.32 1.30 2.16
C THR A 60 -4.05 2.48 2.80
N HIS A 61 -3.89 3.68 2.23
CA HIS A 61 -4.50 4.92 2.68
C HIS A 61 -4.45 6.03 1.62
N GLU A 62 -5.04 7.20 1.88
CA GLU A 62 -5.30 8.22 0.86
C GLU A 62 -4.16 9.19 0.53
N HIS A 63 -2.98 9.07 1.14
CA HIS A 63 -1.87 9.99 0.87
C HIS A 63 -1.41 9.88 -0.59
N GLY A 64 -0.88 10.99 -1.12
CA GLY A 64 -0.63 11.14 -2.56
C GLY A 64 0.46 10.20 -3.08
N ASP A 65 1.47 9.95 -2.27
CA ASP A 65 2.52 8.97 -2.48
C ASP A 65 2.05 7.52 -2.32
N HIS A 66 0.80 7.26 -1.93
CA HIS A 66 0.23 5.91 -1.89
C HIS A 66 -0.91 5.70 -2.89
N ALA A 67 -1.87 6.62 -2.90
CA ALA A 67 -3.09 6.52 -3.71
C ALA A 67 -3.12 7.46 -4.92
N GLY A 68 -2.08 8.27 -5.11
CA GLY A 68 -2.10 9.43 -6.01
C GLY A 68 -2.50 9.13 -7.45
N CYS A 69 -2.18 7.93 -7.94
CA CYS A 69 -2.47 7.46 -9.29
C CYS A 69 -3.37 6.21 -9.32
N SER A 70 -3.81 5.67 -8.18
CA SER A 70 -4.58 4.41 -8.14
C SER A 70 -5.83 4.43 -9.02
N PHE A 71 -6.56 5.54 -9.03
CA PHE A 71 -7.77 5.69 -9.86
C PHE A 71 -7.47 6.00 -11.32
N ASP A 72 -6.42 6.79 -11.61
CA ASP A 72 -6.00 7.05 -12.99
C ASP A 72 -5.53 5.77 -13.67
N PHE A 73 -4.67 4.99 -12.98
CA PHE A 73 -4.21 3.68 -13.44
C PHE A 73 -5.38 2.72 -13.67
N ALA A 74 -6.32 2.65 -12.72
CA ALA A 74 -7.49 1.80 -12.84
C ALA A 74 -8.42 2.20 -13.99
N ALA A 75 -8.60 3.50 -14.24
CA ALA A 75 -9.38 4.00 -15.36
C ALA A 75 -8.71 3.69 -16.71
N SER A 76 -7.40 3.83 -16.81
CA SER A 76 -6.64 3.56 -18.04
C SER A 76 -6.59 2.08 -18.40
N HIS A 77 -6.52 1.20 -17.39
CA HIS A 77 -6.22 -0.23 -17.59
C HIS A 77 -7.33 -1.17 -17.14
N ASN A 78 -8.51 -0.64 -16.77
CA ASN A 78 -9.67 -1.40 -16.29
C ASN A 78 -9.39 -2.30 -15.06
N VAL A 79 -8.56 -1.81 -14.14
CA VAL A 79 -8.13 -2.54 -12.94
C VAL A 79 -9.09 -2.28 -11.77
N LEU A 80 -9.30 -3.28 -10.90
CA LEU A 80 -10.10 -3.13 -9.69
C LEU A 80 -9.32 -2.35 -8.63
N VAL A 81 -9.92 -1.32 -8.02
CA VAL A 81 -9.35 -0.64 -6.84
C VAL A 81 -9.99 -1.18 -5.56
N ILE A 82 -9.18 -1.67 -4.64
CA ILE A 82 -9.60 -2.23 -3.35
C ILE A 82 -9.08 -1.33 -2.23
N LEU A 83 -9.98 -0.82 -1.40
CA LEU A 83 -9.65 0.19 -0.39
C LEU A 83 -10.71 0.25 0.71
N THR A 84 -10.40 0.90 1.83
CA THR A 84 -11.37 1.10 2.91
C THR A 84 -12.39 2.19 2.58
N ALA A 85 -13.50 2.22 3.32
CA ALA A 85 -14.54 3.22 3.10
C ALA A 85 -14.06 4.65 3.40
N GLY A 86 -13.25 4.83 4.43
CA GLY A 86 -12.62 6.08 4.81
C GLY A 86 -11.63 6.58 3.77
N THR A 87 -10.71 5.72 3.31
CA THR A 87 -9.77 6.07 2.23
C THR A 87 -10.49 6.49 0.95
N ARG A 88 -11.53 5.74 0.53
CA ARG A 88 -12.34 6.12 -0.64
C ARG A 88 -13.02 7.48 -0.43
N ARG A 89 -13.57 7.73 0.75
CA ARG A 89 -14.24 9.00 1.07
C ARG A 89 -13.27 10.17 1.01
N ALA A 90 -12.06 10.02 1.56
CA ALA A 90 -11.03 11.04 1.56
C ALA A 90 -10.54 11.35 0.13
N LEU A 91 -10.26 10.31 -0.67
CA LEU A 91 -9.91 10.46 -2.09
C LEU A 91 -11.05 11.11 -2.89
N LYS A 92 -12.31 10.77 -2.59
CA LYS A 92 -13.45 11.40 -3.27
C LYS A 92 -13.54 12.89 -2.93
N ALA A 93 -13.28 13.27 -1.69
CA ALA A 93 -13.31 14.67 -1.26
C ALA A 93 -12.25 15.54 -1.95
N THR A 94 -11.13 14.94 -2.38
CA THR A 94 -10.06 15.63 -3.12
C THR A 94 -10.19 15.47 -4.65
N GLY A 95 -11.29 14.89 -5.14
CA GLY A 95 -11.54 14.71 -6.58
C GLY A 95 -10.70 13.60 -7.23
N LYS A 96 -10.11 12.69 -6.44
CA LYS A 96 -9.26 11.60 -6.93
C LYS A 96 -10.05 10.35 -7.35
N VAL A 97 -11.29 10.18 -6.90
CA VAL A 97 -12.15 9.06 -7.31
C VAL A 97 -12.78 9.37 -8.66
N LEU A 98 -12.51 8.54 -9.66
CA LEU A 98 -13.08 8.65 -11.00
C LEU A 98 -14.34 7.79 -11.15
N ASP A 99 -15.38 8.35 -11.79
CA ASP A 99 -16.61 7.63 -12.10
C ASP A 99 -16.35 6.49 -13.11
N GLY A 100 -17.03 5.37 -12.94
CA GLY A 100 -16.88 4.18 -13.81
C GLY A 100 -15.73 3.24 -13.41
N VAL A 101 -14.82 3.67 -12.53
CA VAL A 101 -13.77 2.78 -11.98
C VAL A 101 -14.41 1.76 -11.03
N ARG A 102 -14.09 0.47 -11.24
CA ARG A 102 -14.53 -0.61 -10.36
C ARG A 102 -13.85 -0.48 -9.00
N THR A 103 -14.64 -0.47 -7.94
CA THR A 103 -14.12 -0.38 -6.56
C THR A 103 -14.71 -1.48 -5.69
N GLN A 104 -13.90 -2.02 -4.78
CA GLN A 104 -14.33 -2.93 -3.74
C GLN A 104 -13.94 -2.36 -2.38
N LEU A 105 -14.91 -2.29 -1.47
CA LEU A 105 -14.68 -1.83 -0.11
C LEU A 105 -14.26 -2.99 0.79
N VAL A 106 -13.20 -2.78 1.56
CA VAL A 106 -12.71 -3.73 2.56
C VAL A 106 -12.67 -3.09 3.95
N ARG A 107 -12.49 -3.92 4.98
CA ARG A 107 -12.36 -3.51 6.37
C ARG A 107 -11.10 -4.13 6.95
N GLY A 108 -10.49 -3.46 7.92
CA GLY A 108 -9.22 -3.83 8.55
C GLY A 108 -9.15 -5.21 9.21
N GLU A 109 -10.22 -6.00 9.27
CA GLU A 109 -10.19 -7.35 9.87
C GLU A 109 -10.83 -8.40 8.96
N GLN A 110 -11.31 -8.00 7.78
CA GLN A 110 -12.02 -8.88 6.87
C GLN A 110 -11.08 -9.36 5.77
N LYS A 111 -10.68 -10.63 5.86
CA LYS A 111 -9.94 -11.29 4.79
C LYS A 111 -10.73 -11.33 3.49
N PHE A 112 -10.02 -11.25 2.39
CA PHE A 112 -10.55 -11.46 1.05
C PHE A 112 -9.49 -12.13 0.17
N ALA A 113 -9.86 -12.44 -1.07
CA ALA A 113 -8.92 -12.97 -2.04
C ALA A 113 -8.99 -12.18 -3.34
N VAL A 114 -7.84 -12.06 -3.99
CA VAL A 114 -7.73 -11.66 -5.40
C VAL A 114 -7.08 -12.84 -6.09
N GLY A 115 -7.80 -13.53 -6.98
CA GLY A 115 -7.32 -14.75 -7.61
C GLY A 115 -6.73 -15.75 -6.60
N GLY A 116 -5.45 -16.10 -6.79
CA GLY A 116 -4.71 -17.02 -5.91
C GLY A 116 -4.09 -16.40 -4.65
N ILE A 117 -4.33 -15.11 -4.37
CA ILE A 117 -3.73 -14.38 -3.24
C ILE A 117 -4.77 -14.18 -2.13
N GLU A 118 -4.54 -14.77 -0.96
CA GLU A 118 -5.27 -14.40 0.26
C GLU A 118 -4.71 -13.08 0.79
N VAL A 119 -5.60 -12.12 1.06
CA VAL A 119 -5.26 -10.80 1.59
C VAL A 119 -5.92 -10.61 2.95
N SER A 120 -5.12 -10.26 3.94
CA SER A 120 -5.56 -9.94 5.31
C SER A 120 -5.19 -8.48 5.61
N PRO A 121 -6.14 -7.53 5.49
CA PRO A 121 -5.96 -6.18 5.99
C PRO A 121 -5.77 -6.18 7.51
N PHE A 122 -5.06 -5.20 8.03
CA PHE A 122 -5.00 -4.86 9.44
C PHE A 122 -4.88 -3.35 9.64
N THR A 123 -5.57 -2.80 10.64
CA THR A 123 -5.55 -1.35 10.91
C THR A 123 -4.27 -0.95 11.62
N VAL A 124 -3.74 0.22 11.27
CA VAL A 124 -2.53 0.78 11.87
C VAL A 124 -2.78 2.19 12.41
N PRO A 125 -2.08 2.62 13.47
CA PRO A 125 -2.04 4.03 13.84
C PRO A 125 -1.30 4.81 12.77
N HIS A 126 -1.99 5.60 11.97
CA HIS A 126 -1.40 6.53 11.02
C HIS A 126 -2.38 7.68 10.77
N ASP A 127 -1.90 8.85 10.37
CA ASP A 127 -2.68 10.10 10.28
C ASP A 127 -3.45 10.21 8.95
N ALA A 128 -4.22 9.17 8.66
CA ALA A 128 -5.10 9.02 7.51
C ALA A 128 -6.53 8.66 7.92
N ALA A 129 -7.47 8.70 6.99
CA ALA A 129 -8.90 8.60 7.26
C ALA A 129 -9.37 7.23 7.76
N GLU A 130 -8.82 6.14 7.21
CA GLU A 130 -9.04 4.76 7.64
C GLU A 130 -7.90 3.87 7.12
N PRO A 131 -6.67 4.06 7.62
CA PRO A 131 -5.48 3.37 7.11
C PRO A 131 -5.50 1.88 7.44
N VAL A 132 -5.11 1.08 6.46
CA VAL A 132 -4.84 -0.34 6.61
C VAL A 132 -3.52 -0.70 5.96
N GLN A 133 -2.91 -1.76 6.47
CA GLN A 133 -1.75 -2.42 5.90
C GLN A 133 -2.14 -3.87 5.60
N TYR A 134 -1.30 -4.62 4.88
CA TYR A 134 -1.71 -5.92 4.33
C TYR A 134 -0.72 -7.02 4.67
N VAL A 135 -1.26 -8.18 5.06
CA VAL A 135 -0.58 -9.47 4.94
C VAL A 135 -1.14 -10.20 3.73
N VAL A 136 -0.27 -10.67 2.85
CA VAL A 136 -0.64 -11.43 1.65
C VAL A 136 -0.04 -12.83 1.68
N SER A 137 -0.75 -13.81 1.14
CA SER A 137 -0.38 -15.22 1.23
C SER A 137 -0.77 -16.00 -0.03
N ASP A 138 0.09 -16.94 -0.44
CA ASP A 138 -0.24 -17.96 -1.45
C ASP A 138 -0.73 -19.29 -0.82
N GLY A 139 -0.99 -19.28 0.49
CA GLY A 139 -1.35 -20.45 1.29
C GLY A 139 -0.15 -21.21 1.86
N ALA A 140 1.05 -21.02 1.30
CA ALA A 140 2.29 -21.64 1.77
C ALA A 140 3.24 -20.63 2.45
N ALA A 141 3.33 -19.42 1.91
CA ALA A 141 4.17 -18.34 2.42
C ALA A 141 3.36 -17.07 2.69
N LYS A 142 3.76 -16.29 3.69
CA LYS A 142 3.14 -15.02 4.11
C LYS A 142 4.12 -13.85 4.02
N LEU A 143 3.69 -12.79 3.34
CA LEU A 143 4.37 -11.52 3.26
C LEU A 143 3.56 -10.45 3.99
N GLY A 144 4.15 -9.80 5.00
CA GLY A 144 3.62 -8.57 5.57
C GLY A 144 4.15 -7.35 4.83
N VAL A 145 3.28 -6.37 4.61
CA VAL A 145 3.63 -5.06 4.04
C VAL A 145 3.17 -4.00 5.02
N LEU A 146 4.13 -3.25 5.56
CA LEU A 146 3.93 -2.21 6.57
C LEU A 146 4.78 -1.01 6.16
N THR A 147 4.23 -0.11 5.36
CA THR A 147 4.94 1.10 4.92
C THR A 147 4.78 2.23 5.93
N ASP A 148 3.52 2.57 6.24
CA ASP A 148 3.19 3.67 7.15
C ASP A 148 2.53 3.20 8.42
N ILE A 149 3.11 3.64 9.53
CA ILE A 149 2.66 3.40 10.90
C ILE A 149 3.36 4.37 11.84
N GLY A 150 2.63 4.98 12.77
CA GLY A 150 3.18 5.89 13.78
C GLY A 150 3.61 5.21 15.07
N THR A 151 2.94 4.13 15.49
CA THR A 151 3.29 3.40 16.74
C THR A 151 3.01 1.91 16.61
N SER A 152 3.92 1.07 17.12
CA SER A 152 3.63 -0.36 17.30
C SER A 152 2.50 -0.58 18.30
N THR A 153 1.59 -1.50 17.98
CA THR A 153 0.54 -1.94 18.90
C THR A 153 0.50 -3.46 18.93
N ARG A 154 -0.06 -4.03 20.00
CA ARG A 154 -0.25 -5.48 20.09
C ARG A 154 -1.03 -6.05 18.90
N HIS A 155 -2.01 -5.31 18.37
CA HIS A 155 -2.76 -5.72 17.18
C HIS A 155 -1.84 -5.83 15.96
N VAL A 156 -1.00 -4.82 15.73
CA VAL A 156 -0.03 -4.83 14.62
C VAL A 156 0.98 -5.98 14.77
N GLU A 157 1.56 -6.13 15.97
CA GLU A 157 2.51 -7.22 16.26
C GLU A 157 1.89 -8.61 16.04
N GLN A 158 0.61 -8.78 16.41
CA GLN A 158 -0.13 -10.01 16.18
C GLN A 158 -0.41 -10.25 14.70
N SER A 159 -0.81 -9.21 13.96
CA SER A 159 -1.06 -9.29 12.52
C SER A 159 0.20 -9.64 11.73
N LEU A 160 1.37 -9.20 12.22
CA LEU A 160 2.68 -9.47 11.61
C LEU A 160 3.37 -10.72 12.18
N SER A 161 2.69 -11.51 13.00
CA SER A 161 3.26 -12.73 13.58
C SER A 161 3.25 -13.90 12.60
N GLY A 162 4.35 -14.66 12.57
CA GLY A 162 4.48 -15.86 11.74
C GLY A 162 4.55 -15.57 10.24
N LEU A 163 5.12 -14.42 9.87
CA LEU A 163 5.45 -14.08 8.49
C LEU A 163 6.73 -14.77 8.04
N ASP A 164 6.82 -15.08 6.74
CA ASP A 164 8.05 -15.54 6.10
C ASP A 164 8.89 -14.34 5.60
N ALA A 165 8.24 -13.22 5.30
CA ALA A 165 8.88 -11.97 4.91
C ALA A 165 8.09 -10.75 5.40
N LEU A 166 8.80 -9.64 5.65
CA LEU A 166 8.23 -8.34 6.00
C LEU A 166 8.86 -7.25 5.13
N VAL A 167 8.03 -6.47 4.45
CA VAL A 167 8.39 -5.18 3.85
C VAL A 167 8.04 -4.11 4.86
N LEU A 168 9.06 -3.40 5.34
CA LEU A 168 8.96 -2.31 6.30
C LEU A 168 9.63 -1.07 5.72
N GLU A 169 8.95 0.08 5.75
CA GLU A 169 9.56 1.35 5.33
C GLU A 169 10.35 2.00 6.48
N CYS A 170 11.55 2.48 6.15
CA CYS A 170 12.41 3.22 7.07
C CYS A 170 12.12 4.72 6.94
N ASN A 171 11.10 5.20 7.65
CA ASN A 171 10.49 6.51 7.44
C ASN A 171 11.40 7.70 7.78
N TYR A 172 12.02 7.73 8.96
CA TYR A 172 12.93 8.83 9.31
C TYR A 172 13.97 8.47 10.37
N ASP A 173 15.13 9.14 10.26
CA ASP A 173 16.10 9.20 11.34
C ASP A 173 15.73 10.32 12.32
N ARG A 174 15.60 9.98 13.61
CA ARG A 174 15.15 10.90 14.65
C ARG A 174 16.02 12.14 14.75
N ASP A 175 17.34 11.98 14.73
CA ASP A 175 18.26 13.09 14.92
C ASP A 175 18.26 14.00 13.69
N MET A 176 18.19 13.41 12.48
CA MET A 176 18.02 14.16 11.24
C MET A 176 16.71 14.93 11.18
N LEU A 177 15.59 14.34 11.64
CA LEU A 177 14.30 15.03 11.69
C LEU A 177 14.39 16.26 12.59
N TRP A 178 14.93 16.12 13.80
CA TRP A 178 15.00 17.23 14.75
C TRP A 178 16.05 18.29 14.38
N ALA A 179 17.16 17.91 13.75
CA ALA A 179 18.17 18.83 13.23
C ALA A 179 17.76 19.50 11.90
N GLY A 180 16.82 18.91 11.15
CA GLY A 180 16.41 19.36 9.81
C GLY A 180 15.66 20.69 9.77
N GLY A 181 15.41 21.20 8.56
CA GLY A 181 14.78 22.50 8.32
C GLY A 181 13.26 22.57 8.47
N TYR A 182 12.59 21.45 8.80
CA TYR A 182 11.13 21.46 8.90
C TYR A 182 10.61 22.35 10.05
N PRO A 183 9.45 23.00 9.88
CA PRO A 183 8.78 23.66 10.99
C PRO A 183 8.52 22.69 12.14
N ARG A 184 8.60 23.18 13.39
CA ARG A 184 8.44 22.35 14.60
C ARG A 184 7.15 21.52 14.60
N TRP A 185 6.03 22.13 14.20
CA TRP A 185 4.74 21.44 14.15
C TRP A 185 4.74 20.22 13.21
N LEU A 186 5.50 20.27 12.10
CA LEU A 186 5.61 19.17 11.16
C LEU A 186 6.47 18.04 11.74
N LYS A 187 7.58 18.39 12.41
CA LYS A 187 8.41 17.43 13.13
C LYS A 187 7.62 16.70 14.22
N GLU A 188 6.83 17.44 14.98
CA GLU A 188 5.95 16.88 16.03
C GLU A 188 4.85 15.98 15.45
N ARG A 189 4.33 16.31 14.25
CA ARG A 189 3.38 15.45 13.54
C ARG A 189 4.05 14.15 13.06
N ILE A 190 5.22 14.23 12.42
CA ILE A 190 5.97 13.07 11.93
C ILE A 190 6.37 12.14 13.07
N ALA A 191 6.89 12.68 14.18
CA ALA A 191 7.31 11.91 15.35
C ALA A 191 6.15 11.55 16.30
N GLY A 192 4.92 11.96 15.98
CA GLY A 192 3.75 11.70 16.78
C GLY A 192 3.28 10.25 16.68
N PRO A 193 2.40 9.79 17.59
CA PRO A 193 1.94 8.39 17.61
C PRO A 193 1.14 7.96 16.38
N PHE A 194 0.68 8.91 15.57
CA PHE A 194 -0.01 8.69 14.30
C PHE A 194 0.84 9.15 13.09
N GLY A 195 2.07 9.62 13.31
CA GLY A 195 2.97 9.96 12.20
C GLY A 195 3.63 8.70 11.64
N HIS A 196 4.94 8.60 11.83
CA HIS A 196 5.73 7.46 11.39
C HIS A 196 6.59 6.89 12.53
N LEU A 197 6.98 5.62 12.43
CA LEU A 197 8.01 5.01 13.25
C LEU A 197 9.37 5.59 12.87
N ASP A 198 10.19 5.90 13.87
CA ASP A 198 11.59 6.21 13.62
C ASP A 198 12.39 4.94 13.30
N ASN A 199 13.57 5.11 12.70
CA ASN A 199 14.40 4.01 12.21
C ASN A 199 15.20 3.27 13.32
N GLN A 200 14.80 3.37 14.60
CA GLN A 200 15.47 2.70 15.74
C GLN A 200 14.84 1.36 16.10
#